data_AF-A0A078I0Q9-F1
#
_entry.id   AF-A0A078I0Q9-F1
#
_cell.length_a   1.000
_cell.length_b   1.000
_cell.length_c   1.000
_cell.angle_alpha   90.00
_cell.angle_beta   90.00
_cell.angle_gamma   90.00
#
_symmetry.space_group_name_H-M   'P 1'
#
loop_
_entity.id
_entity.type
_entity.pdbx_description
1 polymer ?
#
loop_
_entity_poly.entity_id
_entity_poly.type
_entity_poly.pdbx_seq_one_letter_code
_entity_poly.pdbx_strand_id
1 'polypeptide(L)'
;MHANNIMLMSKIDNEEAAANVDEIMEKTDAVLLARGSPGVDQKKMIDKASALGIPIVTAIQILVGQTTDDDLTNAVLDCTTDCVMLLLT
;
A
#
# COMPACT_ATOMS: atom_id res chain seq x y z
N MET A 1 18.71 -20.99 -13.36
CA MET A 1 18.28 -20.66 -11.98
C MET A 1 17.69 -19.25 -12.04
N HIS A 2 16.40 -19.12 -12.35
CA HIS A 2 15.76 -17.82 -12.69
C HIS A 2 15.02 -17.18 -11.49
N ALA A 3 15.13 -17.75 -10.29
CA ALA A 3 14.38 -17.31 -9.11
C ALA A 3 15.10 -16.24 -8.25
N ASN A 4 16.32 -15.82 -8.60
CA ASN A 4 17.12 -14.90 -7.78
C ASN A 4 16.70 -13.42 -7.86
N ASN A 5 15.61 -13.10 -8.57
CA ASN A 5 15.19 -11.71 -8.80
C ASN A 5 13.70 -11.48 -8.48
N ILE A 6 13.13 -12.34 -7.63
CA ILE A 6 11.75 -12.20 -7.14
C ILE A 6 11.81 -11.23 -5.96
N MET A 7 11.12 -10.09 -6.08
CA MET A 7 10.95 -9.16 -4.97
C MET A 7 9.76 -9.62 -4.11
N LEU A 8 9.97 -9.66 -2.80
CA LEU A 8 8.92 -9.98 -1.83
C LEU A 8 8.19 -8.70 -1.44
N MET A 9 6.87 -8.75 -1.57
CA MET A 9 5.99 -7.65 -1.21
C MET A 9 5.05 -8.05 -0.08
N SER A 10 5.12 -7.34 1.04
CA SER A 10 4.27 -7.59 2.20
C SER A 10 2.99 -6.76 2.13
N LYS A 11 1.83 -7.42 2.19
CA LYS A 11 0.53 -6.75 2.26
C LYS A 11 0.18 -6.40 3.71
N ILE A 12 -0.15 -5.13 3.96
CA ILE A 12 -0.56 -4.61 5.27
C ILE A 12 -2.05 -4.25 5.22
N ASP A 13 -2.88 -5.12 5.79
CA ASP A 13 -4.35 -4.94 5.84
C ASP A 13 -4.96 -5.06 7.25
N ASN A 14 -4.14 -5.34 8.27
CA ASN A 14 -4.59 -5.57 9.65
C ASN A 14 -3.88 -4.65 10.65
N GLU A 15 -4.53 -4.35 11.78
CA GLU A 15 -3.96 -3.51 12.84
C GLU A 15 -2.66 -4.08 13.42
N GLU A 16 -2.58 -5.40 13.58
CA GLU A 16 -1.37 -6.08 14.04
C GLU A 16 -0.21 -5.93 13.05
N ALA A 17 -0.50 -6.01 11.75
CA ALA A 17 0.51 -5.80 10.71
C ALA A 17 0.97 -4.34 10.67
N ALA A 18 0.08 -3.39 10.98
CA ALA A 18 0.44 -1.99 11.13
C ALA A 18 1.28 -1.72 12.38
N ALA A 19 0.99 -2.39 13.50
CA ALA A 19 1.78 -2.28 14.72
C ALA A 19 3.21 -2.83 14.53
N ASN A 20 3.36 -3.94 13.78
CA ASN A 20 4.64 -4.59 13.52
C ASN A 20 5.27 -4.18 12.17
N VAL A 21 4.84 -3.05 11.59
CA VAL A 21 5.24 -2.65 10.25
C VAL A 21 6.75 -2.44 10.12
N ASP A 22 7.40 -1.96 11.18
CA ASP A 22 8.84 -1.68 11.18
C ASP A 22 9.64 -2.99 10.96
N GLU A 23 9.26 -4.07 11.64
CA GLU A 23 9.89 -5.38 11.46
C GLU A 23 9.59 -5.99 10.08
N ILE A 24 8.38 -5.77 9.56
CA ILE A 24 7.99 -6.24 8.22
C ILE A 24 8.80 -5.49 7.15
N MET A 25 8.96 -4.18 7.29
CA MET A 25 9.73 -3.33 6.39
C MET A 25 11.21 -3.73 6.35
N GLU A 26 11.81 -4.09 7.48
CA GLU A 26 13.20 -4.59 7.51
C GLU A 26 13.41 -5.92 6.78
N LYS A 27 12.35 -6.72 6.60
CA LYS A 27 12.41 -8.08 6.05
C LYS A 27 11.79 -8.21 4.65
N THR A 28 11.30 -7.11 4.07
CA THR A 28 10.57 -7.11 2.79
C THR A 28 11.21 -6.16 1.79
N ASP A 29 11.08 -6.47 0.50
CA ASP A 29 11.60 -5.62 -0.57
C ASP A 29 10.61 -4.51 -0.97
N ALA A 30 9.31 -4.71 -0.69
CA ALA A 30 8.24 -3.76 -1.00
C ALA A 30 7.04 -3.90 -0.05
N VAL A 31 6.24 -2.85 0.09
CA VAL A 31 5.02 -2.86 0.92
C VAL A 31 3.78 -2.53 0.10
N LEU A 32 2.74 -3.36 0.24
CA LEU A 32 1.42 -3.11 -0.35
C LEU A 32 0.44 -2.69 0.75
N LEU A 33 -0.14 -1.51 0.62
CA LEU A 33 -1.08 -0.96 1.59
C LEU A 33 -2.46 -0.85 0.98
N ALA A 34 -3.49 -1.40 1.62
CA ALA A 34 -4.85 -1.29 1.10
C ALA A 34 -5.52 0.02 1.55
N ARG A 35 -6.13 0.74 0.62
CA ARG A 35 -6.88 1.97 0.92
C ARG A 35 -8.11 1.65 1.77
N GLY A 36 -8.22 2.32 2.92
CA GLY A 36 -9.34 2.14 3.84
C GLY A 36 -9.19 0.96 4.80
N SER A 37 -8.00 0.37 4.95
CA SER A 37 -7.76 -0.64 5.98
C SER A 37 -8.01 -0.07 7.39
N PRO A 38 -8.84 -0.73 8.20
CA PRO A 38 -9.18 -0.25 9.54
C PRO A 38 -7.93 -0.24 10.43
N GLY A 39 -7.72 0.89 11.12
CA GLY A 39 -6.61 1.08 12.08
C GLY A 39 -5.21 1.22 11.45
N VAL A 40 -5.10 1.37 10.13
CA VAL A 40 -3.84 1.66 9.44
C VAL A 40 -3.77 3.14 9.07
N ASP A 41 -2.82 3.87 9.65
CA ASP A 41 -2.56 5.28 9.31
C ASP A 41 -1.70 5.35 8.03
N GLN A 42 -2.35 5.52 6.88
CA GLN A 42 -1.70 5.43 5.58
C GLN A 42 -0.54 6.43 5.44
N LYS A 43 -0.74 7.67 5.90
CA LYS A 43 0.28 8.72 5.74
C LYS A 43 1.56 8.37 6.50
N LYS A 44 1.42 7.91 7.74
CA LYS A 44 2.58 7.46 8.54
C LYS A 44 3.30 6.28 7.90
N MET A 45 2.57 5.36 7.29
CA MET A 45 3.18 4.19 6.63
C MET A 45 3.98 4.58 5.40
N ILE A 46 3.45 5.51 4.60
CA ILE A 46 4.12 6.05 3.41
C ILE A 46 5.38 6.80 3.82
N ASP A 47 5.29 7.67 4.84
CA ASP A 47 6.43 8.43 5.35
C ASP A 47 7.52 7.49 5.89
N LYS A 48 7.14 6.43 6.61
CA LYS A 48 8.08 5.39 7.09
C LYS A 48 8.76 4.63 5.95
N ALA A 49 7.98 4.15 4.97
CA ALA A 49 8.52 3.42 3.83
C ALA A 49 9.49 4.30 3.01
N SER A 50 9.11 5.56 2.78
CA SER A 50 9.95 6.55 2.10
C SER A 50 11.24 6.83 2.86
N ALA A 51 11.18 6.96 4.18
CA ALA A 51 12.36 7.14 5.03
C ALA A 51 13.32 5.93 5.00
N LEU A 52 12.78 4.72 4.86
CA LEU A 52 13.56 3.48 4.73
C LEU A 52 14.03 3.22 3.29
N GLY A 53 13.52 3.98 2.31
CA GLY A 53 13.82 3.78 0.89
C GLY A 53 13.20 2.52 0.29
N ILE A 54 12.13 2.01 0.89
CA ILE A 54 11.42 0.81 0.45
C ILE A 54 10.22 1.24 -0.40
N PRO A 55 10.03 0.68 -1.60
CA PRO A 55 8.89 1.02 -2.45
C PRO A 55 7.56 0.66 -1.78
N ILE A 56 6.62 1.61 -1.80
CA ILE A 56 5.26 1.41 -1.28
C ILE A 56 4.22 1.54 -2.40
N VAL A 57 3.32 0.56 -2.48
CA VAL A 57 2.19 0.54 -3.41
C VAL A 57 0.90 0.66 -2.63
N THR A 58 0.01 1.56 -3.03
CA THR A 58 -1.35 1.61 -2.47
C THR A 58 -2.33 0.90 -3.38
N ALA A 59 -3.04 -0.09 -2.85
CA ALA A 59 -4.16 -0.74 -3.54
C ALA A 59 -5.45 0.04 -3.30
N ILE A 60 -6.05 0.56 -4.37
CA ILE A 60 -7.34 1.23 -4.36
C ILE A 60 -8.39 0.24 -4.89
N GLN A 61 -9.44 0.00 -4.12
CA GLN A 61 -10.60 -0.73 -4.58
C GLN A 61 -11.56 0.24 -5.28
N ILE A 62 -11.81 0.01 -6.57
CA ILE A 62 -12.82 0.73 -7.34
C ILE A 62 -14.04 -0.19 -7.45
N LEU A 63 -15.16 0.20 -6.84
CA LEU A 63 -16.43 -0.50 -7.03
C LEU A 63 -17.13 0.07 -8.26
N VAL A 64 -17.12 -0.71 -9.35
CA VAL A 64 -17.82 -0.36 -10.58
C VAL A 64 -19.32 -0.26 -10.28
N GLY A 65 -19.84 0.97 -10.21
CA GLY A 65 -21.26 1.26 -9.98
C GLY A 65 -21.59 2.09 -8.74
N GLN A 66 -20.62 2.40 -7.87
CA GLN A 66 -20.80 3.30 -6.71
C GLN A 66 -19.76 4.42 -6.62
N THR A 67 -18.63 4.27 -7.31
CA THR A 67 -17.53 5.25 -7.25
C THR A 67 -17.72 6.30 -8.34
N THR A 68 -17.80 7.58 -7.97
CA THR A 68 -17.74 8.72 -8.90
C THR A 68 -16.30 9.01 -9.32
N ASP A 69 -16.10 9.64 -10.48
CA ASP A 69 -14.78 10.05 -10.96
C ASP A 69 -14.02 10.91 -9.92
N ASP A 70 -14.73 11.68 -9.11
CA ASP A 70 -14.15 12.49 -8.03
C ASP A 70 -13.60 11.65 -6.87
N ASP A 71 -14.28 10.56 -6.48
CA ASP A 71 -13.80 9.67 -5.41
C ASP A 71 -12.54 8.93 -5.83
N LEU A 72 -12.44 8.54 -7.11
CA LEU A 72 -11.23 7.97 -7.68
C LEU A 72 -10.11 9.00 -7.73
N THR A 73 -10.41 10.22 -8.19
CA THR A 73 -9.41 11.30 -8.31
C THR A 73 -8.86 11.68 -6.94
N ASN A 74 -9.71 11.84 -5.92
CA ASN A 74 -9.28 12.10 -4.55
C ASN A 74 -8.50 10.92 -3.97
N ALA A 75 -8.91 9.68 -4.25
CA ALA A 75 -8.15 8.51 -3.82
C ALA A 75 -6.72 8.53 -4.38
N VAL A 76 -6.56 8.80 -5.68
CA VAL A 76 -5.25 8.88 -6.34
C VAL A 76 -4.45 10.08 -5.84
N LEU A 77 -5.08 11.25 -5.63
CA LEU A 77 -4.42 12.45 -5.12
C LEU A 77 -3.95 12.30 -3.67
N ASP A 78 -4.72 11.60 -2.82
CA ASP A 78 -4.35 11.30 -1.44
C ASP A 78 -3.22 10.26 -1.36
N CYS A 79 -3.07 9.42 -2.39
CA CYS A 79 -1.99 8.45 -2.49
C CYS A 79 -0.67 9.16 -2.86
N THR A 80 0.06 9.60 -1.85
CA THR A 80 1.47 10.06 -1.97
C THR A 80 2.46 8.88 -2.10
N THR A 81 2.05 7.81 -2.77
CA THR A 81 2.82 6.56 -2.89
C THR A 81 3.52 6.41 -4.24
N ASP A 82 4.60 5.63 -4.29
CA ASP A 82 5.38 5.41 -5.51
C ASP A 82 4.53 4.81 -6.64
N CYS A 83 3.54 4.00 -6.28
CA CYS A 83 2.68 3.30 -7.23
C CYS A 83 1.26 3.14 -6.67
N VAL A 84 0.30 3.12 -7.59
CA VAL A 84 -1.12 2.86 -7.29
C VAL A 84 -1.54 1.58 -8.01
N MET A 85 -2.09 0.63 -7.27
CA MET A 85 -2.68 -0.59 -7.80
C MET A 85 -4.20 -0.44 -7.82
N LEU A 86 -4.81 -0.57 -8.99
CA LEU A 86 -6.26 -0.52 -9.13
C LEU A 86 -6.84 -1.93 -9.07
N LEU A 87 -7.69 -2.18 -8.08
CA LEU A 87 -8.46 -3.40 -7.95
C LEU A 87 -9.87 -3.12 -8.52
N LEU A 88 -10.22 -3.83 -9.59
CA LEU A 88 -11.55 -3.83 -10.19
C LEU A 88 -12.25 -5.12 -9.75
N THR A 89 -13.40 -4.99 -9.07
CA THR A 89 -14.29 -6.11 -8.70
C THR A 89 -15.64 -5.92 -9.35
#